data_AF-A0A2Z4YXK4-F1
#
_entry.id   AF-A0A2Z4YXK4-F1
#
_cell.length_a   1.000
_cell.length_b   1.000
_cell.length_c   1.000
_cell.angle_alpha   90.00
_cell.angle_beta   90.00
_cell.angle_gamma   90.00
#
_symmetry.space_group_name_H-M   'P 1'
#
loop_
_entity.id
_entity.type
_entity.pdbx_description
1 polymer ?
#
loop_
_entity_poly.entity_id
_entity_poly.type
_entity_poly.pdbx_seq_one_letter_code
_entity_poly.pdbx_strand_id
1 'polypeptide(L)'
;MWRNVKSHALLITVISLAWSAEPMGPLPSRAKPDDAEQSRAFAETVRDLNETVLWKPATASDNPVTKFGDEVRAVFGPIPQGDCGDGAAQSLSLQVDGNTVDLKPNLEKPGRPLEFEHRNAAGEFVKWTTGIAQCDRPSLAGDVTYCGMNSRVSRVVKGNIEWLTFCRKSMAHQRIEPVPYWEKSNPQYSRLGMIGFNWATGEIAFFDGRHDGALFDWTKPSVPPGGQSYGDTLGRAEAEAIYDPTFQVQCSACHDNKGPYVLTPHIRQLQLGRHLKSRSETLLTDLDDYLPGSSNRDKAPFRVVGSTYTKIYKTELQNAKTVRDPSGNCTECHSLTTQLTGQRFAPDAVAKEPWVSDPDWSQILRVRAEQTKLLQIDLHRTDWARRFGTGRIHPWMVPIYGTDVSQGTRGISDNDWHRLSNCLWDAGGEECGYQPLYTPCPPPGTGPGGDGSVVRNVSATKASSPFGDIAESRLRLTWMYRNSYGDVSERDDVRFDAAIRLSTLPDTATPREGDYPTVEDVKDEEIVDHGKAVVNARDFIRVHDITYSGHRKYTEAEASSEPRTYELVLPAKCNRRYLVLILPKRFCFDQTGVVYADRGERLYADIPCR
;
A
#
# COMPACT_ATOMS: atom_id res chain seq x y z
N MET A 1 66.97 -25.21 7.67
CA MET A 1 68.30 -24.87 7.10
C MET A 1 68.03 -24.19 5.75
N TRP A 2 68.21 -22.88 5.65
CA TRP A 2 69.42 -22.19 5.16
C TRP A 2 69.64 -22.26 3.63
N ARG A 3 69.31 -21.12 2.97
CA ARG A 3 70.12 -20.36 1.97
C ARG A 3 70.43 -21.02 0.60
N ASN A 4 70.58 -20.31 -0.52
CA ASN A 4 70.71 -18.87 -0.83
C ASN A 4 70.10 -18.58 -2.24
N VAL A 5 69.33 -17.51 -2.45
CA VAL A 5 69.74 -16.21 -3.03
C VAL A 5 70.32 -16.23 -4.45
N LYS A 6 69.62 -15.57 -5.39
CA LYS A 6 70.22 -14.58 -6.31
C LYS A 6 69.20 -13.52 -6.74
N SER A 7 69.61 -12.26 -6.62
CA SER A 7 68.80 -11.05 -6.87
C SER A 7 68.64 -10.77 -8.36
N HIS A 8 67.55 -10.09 -8.75
CA HIS A 8 67.51 -9.09 -9.83
C HIS A 8 66.60 -7.94 -9.37
N ALA A 9 67.01 -6.70 -9.64
CA ALA A 9 66.28 -5.51 -9.21
C ALA A 9 65.14 -5.18 -10.19
N LEU A 10 64.02 -4.67 -9.65
CA LEU A 10 62.99 -4.01 -10.45
C LEU A 10 62.78 -2.59 -9.90
N LEU A 11 62.73 -1.61 -10.81
CA LEU A 11 62.51 -0.20 -10.49
C LEU A 11 61.15 -0.01 -9.81
N ILE A 12 61.13 0.69 -8.67
CA ILE A 12 59.95 1.38 -8.17
C ILE A 12 60.04 2.83 -8.66
N THR A 13 59.26 3.16 -9.68
CA THR A 13 59.08 4.57 -10.09
C THR A 13 58.22 5.27 -9.06
N VAL A 14 58.83 6.13 -8.26
CA VAL A 14 58.11 7.03 -7.34
C VAL A 14 57.39 8.08 -8.16
N ILE A 15 56.06 7.95 -8.29
CA ILE A 15 55.22 9.05 -8.76
C ILE A 15 55.02 10.01 -7.59
N SER A 16 55.76 11.12 -7.61
CA SER A 16 55.54 12.25 -6.70
C SER A 16 54.20 12.91 -7.03
N LEU A 17 53.13 12.51 -6.34
CA LEU A 17 51.90 13.29 -6.29
C LEU A 17 52.18 14.59 -5.53
N ALA A 18 52.43 15.66 -6.28
CA ALA A 18 52.53 17.00 -5.72
C ALA A 18 51.22 17.36 -5.04
N TRP A 19 51.27 17.62 -3.73
CA TRP A 19 50.19 18.29 -3.02
C TRP A 19 50.12 19.75 -3.50
N SER A 20 49.32 20.00 -4.52
CA SER A 20 48.82 21.34 -4.81
C SER A 20 47.90 21.75 -3.66
N ALA A 21 48.44 22.53 -2.73
CA ALA A 21 47.66 23.15 -1.68
C ALA A 21 46.70 24.16 -2.31
N GLU A 22 45.45 23.75 -2.49
CA GLU A 22 44.36 24.68 -2.76
C GLU A 22 44.26 25.67 -1.60
N PRO A 23 44.01 26.97 -1.87
CA PRO A 23 43.82 27.94 -0.80
C PRO A 23 42.59 27.52 0.00
N MET A 24 42.77 27.30 1.32
CA MET A 24 41.62 27.11 2.21
C MET A 24 40.70 28.31 2.06
N GLY A 25 39.52 28.07 1.47
CA GLY A 25 38.43 29.03 1.52
C GLY A 25 38.13 29.38 2.99
N PRO A 26 37.61 30.58 3.28
CA PRO A 26 37.34 31.00 4.65
C PRO A 26 36.45 29.96 5.35
N LEU A 27 36.92 29.43 6.47
CA LEU A 27 36.14 28.56 7.35
C LEU A 27 34.76 29.18 7.59
N PRO A 28 33.67 28.40 7.55
CA PRO A 28 32.32 28.93 7.68
C PRO A 28 32.21 29.67 9.01
N SER A 29 32.09 31.00 8.94
CA SER A 29 32.07 31.88 10.11
C SER A 29 31.00 31.39 11.08
N ARG A 30 31.35 31.17 12.36
CA ARG A 30 30.35 30.95 13.40
C ARG A 30 29.47 32.20 13.45
N ALA A 31 28.14 32.01 13.44
CA ALA A 31 27.20 33.08 13.73
C ALA A 31 27.53 33.71 15.09
N LYS A 32 27.31 35.01 15.27
CA LYS A 32 27.57 35.64 16.56
C LYS A 32 26.58 35.09 17.61
N PRO A 33 26.95 35.03 18.89
CA PRO A 33 26.04 34.55 19.95
C PRO A 33 24.67 35.24 19.93
N ASP A 34 24.66 36.57 19.80
CA ASP A 34 23.46 37.40 19.76
C ASP A 34 22.52 37.06 18.57
N ASP A 35 23.09 36.71 17.41
CA ASP A 35 22.32 36.33 16.22
C ASP A 35 21.62 34.98 16.45
N ALA A 36 22.30 34.04 17.13
CA ALA A 36 21.75 32.73 17.47
C ALA A 36 20.65 32.81 18.53
N GLU A 37 20.79 33.68 19.53
CA GLU A 37 19.78 33.91 20.57
C GLU A 37 18.52 34.58 19.99
N GLN A 38 18.68 35.62 19.17
CA GLN A 38 17.54 36.26 18.49
C GLN A 38 16.82 35.32 17.51
N SER A 39 17.58 34.47 16.81
CA SER A 39 17.02 33.45 15.92
C SER A 39 16.20 32.43 16.72
N ARG A 40 16.72 31.95 17.85
CA ARG A 40 16.02 31.03 18.75
C ARG A 40 14.73 31.64 19.28
N ALA A 41 14.78 32.88 19.78
CA ALA A 41 13.60 33.57 20.28
C ALA A 41 12.51 33.71 19.19
N PHE A 42 12.90 34.06 17.96
CA PHE A 42 11.95 34.13 16.83
C PHE A 42 11.29 32.77 16.56
N ALA A 43 12.07 31.68 16.54
CA ALA A 43 11.54 30.33 16.29
C ALA A 43 10.60 29.84 17.41
N GLU A 44 10.91 30.17 18.67
CA GLU A 44 10.02 29.92 19.81
C GLU A 44 8.72 30.73 19.65
N THR A 45 8.78 32.03 19.37
CA THR A 45 7.57 32.85 19.09
C THR A 45 6.75 32.36 17.89
N VAL A 46 7.37 31.89 16.80
CA VAL A 46 6.62 31.30 15.67
C VAL A 46 5.89 30.03 16.12
N ARG A 47 6.54 29.14 16.86
CA ARG A 47 5.87 27.93 17.37
C ARG A 47 4.69 28.30 18.27
N ASP A 48 4.88 29.26 19.19
CA ASP A 48 3.87 29.64 20.18
C ASP A 48 2.68 30.42 19.54
N LEU A 49 2.92 31.19 18.46
CA LEU A 49 1.87 31.79 17.64
C LEU A 49 1.09 30.77 16.78
N ASN A 50 1.62 29.55 16.62
CA ASN A 50 1.06 28.49 15.78
C ASN A 50 0.94 27.15 16.55
N GLU A 51 0.61 27.19 17.84
CA GLU A 51 0.45 26.00 18.69
C GLU A 51 -0.52 24.94 18.13
N THR A 52 -1.44 25.35 17.26
CA THR A 52 -2.40 24.47 16.59
C THR A 52 -1.83 23.72 15.37
N VAL A 53 -0.66 24.08 14.85
CA VAL A 53 -0.08 23.43 13.67
C VAL A 53 0.35 21.98 13.97
N LEU A 54 -0.09 21.06 13.12
CA LEU A 54 0.23 19.63 13.21
C LEU A 54 1.58 19.30 12.55
N TRP A 55 2.66 19.50 13.31
CA TRP A 55 4.05 19.37 12.86
C TRP A 55 4.51 18.00 12.33
N LYS A 56 3.69 16.93 12.39
CA LYS A 56 3.88 15.66 11.65
C LYS A 56 2.51 14.99 11.43
N PRO A 57 2.22 14.43 10.24
CA PRO A 57 0.97 13.70 10.00
C PRO A 57 0.92 12.34 10.69
N ALA A 58 -0.33 11.94 10.98
CA ALA A 58 -0.84 10.59 11.28
C ALA A 58 -0.20 9.77 12.40
N THR A 59 1.10 9.44 12.36
CA THR A 59 1.70 8.38 13.19
C THR A 59 1.67 8.75 14.68
N ALA A 60 0.56 8.41 15.35
CA ALA A 60 0.32 8.71 16.75
C ALA A 60 0.91 7.65 17.68
N SER A 61 1.16 6.46 17.14
CA SER A 61 1.81 5.35 17.81
C SER A 61 3.16 5.00 17.18
N ASP A 62 4.07 4.49 18.02
CA ASP A 62 5.29 3.79 17.59
C ASP A 62 5.05 2.26 17.40
N ASN A 63 3.91 1.72 17.85
CA ASN A 63 3.55 0.32 17.61
C ASN A 63 3.28 0.09 16.10
N PRO A 64 3.89 -0.93 15.46
CA PRO A 64 3.71 -1.23 14.04
C PRO A 64 2.27 -1.27 13.54
N VAL A 65 1.34 -1.85 14.30
CA VAL A 65 -0.07 -2.02 13.90
C VAL A 65 -0.81 -0.70 13.89
N THR A 66 -0.79 0.03 15.01
CA THR A 66 -1.55 1.28 15.13
C THR A 66 -0.90 2.41 14.32
N LYS A 67 0.43 2.42 14.21
CA LYS A 67 1.15 3.28 13.27
C LYS A 67 0.72 3.05 11.82
N PHE A 68 0.64 1.80 11.38
CA PHE A 68 0.25 1.49 10.01
C PHE A 68 -1.24 1.82 9.76
N GLY A 69 -2.11 1.55 10.73
CA GLY A 69 -3.50 2.02 10.70
C GLY A 69 -3.62 3.54 10.55
N ASP A 70 -2.79 4.30 11.26
CA ASP A 70 -2.70 5.77 11.16
C ASP A 70 -2.26 6.23 9.75
N GLU A 71 -1.19 5.66 9.21
CA GLU A 71 -0.65 5.99 7.88
C GLU A 71 -1.66 5.70 6.75
N VAL A 72 -2.37 4.58 6.87
CA VAL A 72 -3.44 4.19 5.96
C VAL A 72 -4.64 5.11 6.10
N ARG A 73 -5.02 5.47 7.33
CA ARG A 73 -6.10 6.44 7.59
C ARG A 73 -5.83 7.81 6.97
N ALA A 74 -4.57 8.26 6.93
CA ALA A 74 -4.20 9.50 6.24
C ALA A 74 -4.34 9.44 4.70
N VAL A 75 -4.27 8.25 4.09
CA VAL A 75 -4.40 8.06 2.63
C VAL A 75 -5.83 7.70 2.20
N PHE A 76 -6.49 6.81 2.95
CA PHE A 76 -7.81 6.24 2.64
C PHE A 76 -8.96 6.83 3.47
N GLY A 77 -8.68 7.72 4.43
CA GLY A 77 -9.68 8.15 5.40
C GLY A 77 -10.06 7.04 6.40
N PRO A 78 -11.21 7.16 7.09
CA PRO A 78 -11.62 6.19 8.10
C PRO A 78 -11.72 4.75 7.57
N ILE A 79 -10.97 3.84 8.21
CA ILE A 79 -10.99 2.40 7.92
C ILE A 79 -12.27 1.80 8.54
N PRO A 80 -13.10 1.06 7.79
CA PRO A 80 -14.31 0.44 8.32
C PRO A 80 -13.99 -0.71 9.27
N GLN A 81 -14.94 -1.07 10.14
CA GLN A 81 -14.85 -2.28 10.96
C GLN A 81 -14.84 -3.54 10.07
N GLY A 82 -14.12 -4.58 10.50
CA GLY A 82 -14.08 -5.86 9.79
C GLY A 82 -15.25 -6.76 10.19
N ASP A 83 -16.31 -6.80 9.39
CA ASP A 83 -17.52 -7.60 9.69
C ASP A 83 -17.50 -8.96 8.97
N CYS A 84 -17.70 -10.05 9.71
CA CYS A 84 -17.85 -11.40 9.16
C CYS A 84 -19.20 -12.07 9.53
N GLY A 85 -20.17 -11.29 10.03
CA GLY A 85 -21.53 -11.73 10.31
C GLY A 85 -22.35 -12.05 9.05
N ASP A 86 -23.42 -12.85 9.23
CA ASP A 86 -24.25 -13.39 8.13
C ASP A 86 -24.95 -12.31 7.27
N GLY A 87 -25.11 -11.09 7.79
CA GLY A 87 -25.76 -9.98 7.08
C GLY A 87 -24.83 -9.14 6.20
N ALA A 88 -23.52 -9.17 6.45
CA ALA A 88 -22.53 -8.34 5.78
C ALA A 88 -21.49 -9.14 4.98
N ALA A 89 -21.32 -10.43 5.27
CA ALA A 89 -20.28 -11.27 4.69
C ALA A 89 -20.82 -12.46 3.91
N GLN A 90 -20.24 -12.68 2.73
CA GLN A 90 -20.47 -13.83 1.85
C GLN A 90 -19.62 -15.02 2.32
N SER A 91 -20.24 -16.18 2.48
CA SER A 91 -19.54 -17.44 2.80
C SER A 91 -18.97 -18.08 1.53
N LEU A 92 -17.72 -18.53 1.61
CA LEU A 92 -17.02 -19.22 0.54
C LEU A 92 -17.37 -20.71 0.58
N SER A 93 -18.06 -21.18 -0.47
CA SER A 93 -18.44 -22.57 -0.65
C SER A 93 -17.27 -23.44 -1.11
N LEU A 94 -17.17 -24.64 -0.56
CA LEU A 94 -16.23 -25.66 -1.05
C LEU A 94 -16.84 -26.43 -2.24
N GLN A 95 -15.99 -26.84 -3.18
CA GLN A 95 -16.37 -27.70 -4.31
C GLN A 95 -15.53 -28.98 -4.34
N VAL A 96 -16.19 -30.12 -4.58
CA VAL A 96 -15.57 -31.44 -4.77
C VAL A 96 -16.32 -32.23 -5.84
N ASP A 97 -15.60 -32.70 -6.86
CA ASP A 97 -16.14 -33.43 -8.02
C ASP A 97 -17.23 -32.66 -8.80
N GLY A 98 -17.14 -31.32 -8.84
CA GLY A 98 -18.14 -30.43 -9.43
C GLY A 98 -19.38 -30.19 -8.55
N ASN A 99 -19.38 -30.70 -7.31
CA ASN A 99 -20.49 -30.57 -6.36
C ASN A 99 -20.15 -29.53 -5.29
N THR A 100 -21.13 -28.72 -4.89
CA THR A 100 -21.03 -27.89 -3.69
C THR A 100 -21.04 -28.77 -2.45
N VAL A 101 -20.13 -28.53 -1.52
CA VAL A 101 -19.96 -29.30 -0.28
C VAL A 101 -20.23 -28.44 0.95
N ASP A 102 -21.04 -28.95 1.87
CA ASP A 102 -21.28 -28.36 3.20
C ASP A 102 -21.27 -29.44 4.30
N LEU A 103 -20.89 -29.08 5.53
CA LEU A 103 -20.80 -30.02 6.65
C LEU A 103 -22.08 -29.96 7.47
N LYS A 104 -22.80 -31.09 7.59
CA LYS A 104 -24.13 -31.15 8.23
C LYS A 104 -24.34 -32.47 8.98
N PRO A 105 -25.25 -32.53 9.97
CA PRO A 105 -25.69 -33.79 10.57
C PRO A 105 -26.37 -34.68 9.53
N ASN A 106 -25.83 -35.87 9.26
CA ASN A 106 -26.46 -36.83 8.37
C ASN A 106 -27.68 -37.46 9.05
N LEU A 107 -28.88 -37.03 8.64
CA LEU A 107 -30.15 -37.46 9.23
C LEU A 107 -30.51 -38.93 8.94
N GLU A 108 -29.84 -39.56 7.97
CA GLU A 108 -30.06 -40.97 7.58
C GLU A 108 -29.35 -41.96 8.51
N LYS A 109 -28.41 -41.49 9.34
CA LYS A 109 -27.57 -42.32 10.21
C LYS A 109 -27.94 -42.18 11.69
N PRO A 110 -27.95 -43.29 12.47
CA PRO A 110 -28.10 -43.23 13.92
C PRO A 110 -27.06 -42.30 14.56
N GLY A 111 -27.48 -41.51 15.55
CA GLY A 111 -26.63 -40.50 16.20
C GLY A 111 -26.38 -39.23 15.37
N ARG A 112 -26.82 -39.16 14.10
CA ARG A 112 -26.70 -38.00 13.20
C ARG A 112 -25.27 -37.41 13.14
N PRO A 113 -24.25 -38.22 12.80
CA PRO A 113 -22.87 -37.74 12.72
C PRO A 113 -22.76 -36.59 11.71
N LEU A 114 -21.85 -35.65 11.97
CA LEU A 114 -21.48 -34.65 10.97
C LEU A 114 -20.79 -35.33 9.79
N GLU A 115 -21.33 -35.12 8.59
CA GLU A 115 -20.77 -35.60 7.33
C GLU A 115 -20.89 -34.53 6.25
N PHE A 116 -20.07 -34.62 5.22
CA PHE A 116 -20.05 -33.69 4.11
C PHE A 116 -21.15 -34.04 3.12
N GLU A 117 -22.13 -33.15 2.97
CA GLU A 117 -23.22 -33.26 2.00
C GLU A 117 -22.73 -32.71 0.66
N HIS A 118 -22.79 -33.52 -0.40
CA HIS A 118 -22.46 -33.09 -1.77
C HIS A 118 -23.75 -32.81 -2.53
N ARG A 119 -23.86 -31.61 -3.12
CA ARG A 119 -24.99 -31.20 -3.97
C ARG A 119 -24.53 -30.74 -5.34
N ASN A 120 -25.26 -31.14 -6.38
CA ASN A 120 -24.95 -30.75 -7.76
C ASN A 120 -25.27 -29.26 -8.01
N ALA A 121 -25.02 -28.77 -9.24
CA ALA A 121 -25.29 -27.39 -9.62
C ALA A 121 -26.79 -26.98 -9.55
N ALA A 122 -27.71 -27.94 -9.60
CA ALA A 122 -29.16 -27.70 -9.37
C ALA A 122 -29.55 -27.73 -7.88
N GLY A 123 -28.59 -27.93 -6.97
CA GLY A 123 -28.82 -28.05 -5.53
C GLY A 123 -29.35 -29.41 -5.09
N GLU A 124 -29.45 -30.40 -5.97
CA GLU A 124 -29.92 -31.75 -5.67
C GLU A 124 -28.85 -32.54 -4.90
N PHE A 125 -29.28 -33.42 -3.99
CA PHE A 125 -28.37 -34.28 -3.22
C PHE A 125 -27.71 -35.33 -4.11
N VAL A 126 -26.39 -35.54 -3.93
CA VAL A 126 -25.58 -36.49 -4.70
C VAL A 126 -25.01 -37.61 -3.82
N LYS A 127 -24.29 -37.26 -2.75
CA LYS A 127 -23.62 -38.22 -1.85
C LYS A 127 -23.29 -37.59 -0.49
N TRP A 128 -23.07 -38.44 0.50
CA TRP A 128 -22.39 -38.07 1.76
C TRP A 128 -20.93 -38.57 1.73
N THR A 129 -19.99 -37.80 2.28
CA THR A 129 -18.63 -38.29 2.58
C THR A 129 -18.24 -38.00 4.03
N THR A 130 -17.37 -38.82 4.62
CA THR A 130 -16.90 -38.66 6.01
C THR A 130 -15.66 -37.77 6.15
N GLY A 131 -15.05 -37.37 5.03
CA GLY A 131 -13.86 -36.53 4.97
C GLY A 131 -13.71 -35.89 3.60
N ILE A 132 -12.83 -34.89 3.53
CA ILE A 132 -12.41 -34.23 2.29
C ILE A 132 -10.89 -34.21 2.25
N ALA A 133 -10.31 -35.05 1.38
CA ALA A 133 -8.86 -35.10 1.12
C ALA A 133 -8.46 -34.22 -0.07
N GLN A 134 -9.38 -34.01 -1.01
CA GLN A 134 -9.18 -33.25 -2.24
C GLN A 134 -10.40 -32.37 -2.51
N CYS A 135 -10.17 -31.27 -3.21
CA CYS A 135 -11.19 -30.33 -3.62
C CYS A 135 -10.87 -29.78 -5.01
N ASP A 136 -11.89 -29.19 -5.63
CA ASP A 136 -11.78 -28.72 -7.01
C ASP A 136 -10.88 -27.48 -7.12
N ARG A 137 -10.69 -26.75 -6.01
CA ARG A 137 -9.82 -25.57 -5.88
C ARG A 137 -9.12 -25.52 -4.51
N PRO A 138 -7.93 -26.14 -4.36
CA PRO A 138 -7.17 -26.09 -3.11
C PRO A 138 -6.46 -24.74 -2.91
N SER A 139 -6.31 -24.34 -1.65
CA SER A 139 -5.83 -23.02 -1.24
C SER A 139 -4.34 -22.84 -1.39
N LEU A 140 -3.97 -21.72 -2.01
CA LEU A 140 -2.59 -21.41 -2.32
C LEU A 140 -1.97 -20.45 -1.26
N ALA A 141 -2.74 -20.02 -0.26
CA ALA A 141 -2.25 -19.21 0.87
C ALA A 141 -1.35 -20.02 1.82
N GLY A 142 -0.30 -19.36 2.31
CA GLY A 142 0.93 -20.02 2.81
C GLY A 142 0.76 -20.90 4.05
N ASP A 143 -0.25 -20.63 4.89
CA ASP A 143 -0.45 -21.28 6.18
C ASP A 143 -1.89 -21.81 6.42
N VAL A 144 -2.79 -21.72 5.44
CA VAL A 144 -4.23 -22.02 5.63
C VAL A 144 -4.65 -23.41 5.15
N THR A 145 -5.80 -23.92 5.63
CA THR A 145 -6.39 -25.18 5.15
C THR A 145 -6.58 -25.19 3.63
N TYR A 146 -6.04 -26.22 2.97
CA TYR A 146 -6.09 -26.37 1.51
C TYR A 146 -7.53 -26.39 1.00
N CYS A 147 -8.38 -27.29 1.48
CA CYS A 147 -9.77 -27.35 1.07
C CYS A 147 -10.69 -26.54 2.00
N GLY A 148 -10.26 -25.37 2.47
CA GLY A 148 -10.98 -24.59 3.47
C GLY A 148 -12.42 -24.27 3.06
N MET A 149 -13.38 -24.58 3.92
CA MET A 149 -14.80 -24.29 3.69
C MET A 149 -15.34 -23.27 4.70
N ASN A 150 -16.45 -22.63 4.36
CA ASN A 150 -17.20 -21.73 5.25
C ASN A 150 -16.36 -20.57 5.83
N SER A 151 -15.24 -20.21 5.17
CA SER A 151 -14.56 -18.93 5.35
C SER A 151 -15.43 -17.80 4.79
N ARG A 152 -15.23 -16.56 5.23
CA ARG A 152 -16.10 -15.43 4.87
C ARG A 152 -15.34 -14.24 4.33
N VAL A 153 -16.01 -13.47 3.48
CA VAL A 153 -15.53 -12.18 2.97
C VAL A 153 -16.65 -11.14 3.03
N SER A 154 -16.34 -9.93 3.50
CA SER A 154 -17.22 -8.77 3.38
C SER A 154 -16.54 -7.65 2.60
N ARG A 155 -17.35 -6.72 2.08
CA ARG A 155 -16.95 -5.62 1.21
C ARG A 155 -17.62 -4.34 1.67
N VAL A 156 -16.84 -3.27 1.79
CA VAL A 156 -17.33 -1.91 2.04
C VAL A 156 -16.75 -1.00 0.98
N VAL A 157 -17.60 -0.33 0.19
CA VAL A 157 -17.18 0.61 -0.86
C VAL A 157 -17.64 2.02 -0.50
N LYS A 158 -16.74 2.99 -0.55
CA LYS A 158 -17.00 4.42 -0.33
C LYS A 158 -16.25 5.25 -1.37
N GLY A 159 -16.97 5.76 -2.36
CA GLY A 159 -16.36 6.49 -3.48
C GLY A 159 -15.37 5.61 -4.25
N ASN A 160 -14.15 6.08 -4.45
CA ASN A 160 -13.08 5.30 -5.09
C ASN A 160 -12.40 4.28 -4.17
N ILE A 161 -12.76 4.21 -2.88
CA ILE A 161 -12.13 3.30 -1.92
C ILE A 161 -12.98 2.04 -1.76
N GLU A 162 -12.34 0.90 -1.83
CA GLU A 162 -12.87 -0.39 -1.42
C GLU A 162 -12.09 -0.91 -0.20
N TRP A 163 -12.82 -1.54 0.72
CA TRP A 163 -12.29 -2.39 1.77
C TRP A 163 -12.85 -3.80 1.66
N LEU A 164 -11.96 -4.79 1.71
CA LEU A 164 -12.29 -6.21 1.78
C LEU A 164 -11.80 -6.78 3.12
N THR A 165 -12.68 -7.47 3.85
CA THR A 165 -12.33 -8.18 5.10
C THR A 165 -12.51 -9.68 4.91
N PHE A 166 -11.59 -10.48 5.46
CA PHE A 166 -11.55 -11.93 5.34
C PHE A 166 -11.49 -12.60 6.70
N CYS A 167 -12.42 -13.50 7.00
CA CYS A 167 -12.34 -14.38 8.17
C CYS A 167 -12.19 -15.83 7.71
N ARG A 168 -11.16 -16.54 8.19
CA ARG A 168 -10.76 -17.85 7.65
C ARG A 168 -10.85 -18.96 8.66
N LYS A 169 -11.49 -20.06 8.27
CA LYS A 169 -11.41 -21.31 9.01
C LYS A 169 -10.13 -22.05 8.60
N SER A 170 -9.27 -22.33 9.58
CA SER A 170 -7.98 -23.01 9.38
C SER A 170 -7.56 -23.75 10.65
N MET A 171 -6.85 -24.86 10.50
CA MET A 171 -6.24 -25.62 11.59
C MET A 171 -4.77 -25.91 11.30
N ALA A 172 -3.97 -26.21 12.34
CA ALA A 172 -2.52 -26.36 12.24
C ALA A 172 -2.04 -27.41 11.20
N HIS A 173 -2.83 -28.47 10.99
CA HIS A 173 -2.55 -29.52 9.99
C HIS A 173 -3.22 -29.27 8.62
N GLN A 174 -3.84 -28.10 8.42
CA GLN A 174 -4.37 -27.60 7.13
C GLN A 174 -5.37 -28.53 6.41
N ARG A 175 -6.12 -29.37 7.16
CA ARG A 175 -7.16 -30.27 6.63
C ARG A 175 -8.52 -29.97 7.24
N ILE A 176 -9.58 -30.33 6.53
CA ILE A 176 -10.95 -30.34 7.06
C ILE A 176 -11.18 -31.63 7.84
N GLU A 177 -11.96 -31.55 8.91
CA GLU A 177 -12.42 -32.69 9.69
C GLU A 177 -13.95 -32.58 9.88
N PRO A 178 -14.68 -33.69 10.08
CA PRO A 178 -16.13 -33.67 10.33
C PRO A 178 -16.46 -33.23 11.76
N VAL A 179 -16.06 -32.01 12.13
CA VAL A 179 -16.19 -31.42 13.48
C VAL A 179 -16.93 -30.08 13.44
N PRO A 180 -17.63 -29.67 14.52
CA PRO A 180 -18.50 -28.48 14.51
C PRO A 180 -17.83 -27.16 14.13
N TYR A 181 -16.50 -27.08 14.16
CA TYR A 181 -15.75 -25.90 13.71
C TYR A 181 -16.03 -25.54 12.24
N TRP A 182 -16.21 -26.53 11.37
CA TRP A 182 -16.36 -26.34 9.92
C TRP A 182 -17.82 -26.14 9.46
N GLU A 183 -18.79 -26.32 10.35
CA GLU A 183 -20.21 -26.05 10.04
C GLU A 183 -20.41 -24.57 9.69
N LYS A 184 -21.29 -24.29 8.72
CA LYS A 184 -21.59 -22.92 8.25
C LYS A 184 -22.12 -22.00 9.35
N SER A 185 -22.83 -22.60 10.32
CA SER A 185 -23.39 -21.97 11.53
C SER A 185 -22.34 -21.62 12.58
N ASN A 186 -21.12 -22.17 12.50
CA ASN A 186 -20.09 -21.92 13.50
C ASN A 186 -19.43 -20.54 13.27
N PRO A 187 -19.52 -19.60 14.23
CA PRO A 187 -19.09 -18.22 14.06
C PRO A 187 -17.57 -18.00 14.25
N GLN A 188 -16.81 -19.06 14.52
CA GLN A 188 -15.41 -18.94 14.91
C GLN A 188 -14.45 -19.11 13.72
N TYR A 189 -13.41 -18.28 13.68
CA TYR A 189 -12.35 -18.30 12.64
C TYR A 189 -10.98 -18.11 13.30
N SER A 190 -9.92 -18.64 12.66
CA SER A 190 -8.55 -18.63 13.20
C SER A 190 -7.61 -17.63 12.53
N ARG A 191 -8.10 -16.88 11.53
CA ARG A 191 -7.42 -15.73 10.91
C ARG A 191 -8.43 -14.65 10.55
N LEU A 192 -7.99 -13.41 10.66
CA LEU A 192 -8.57 -12.21 10.08
C LEU A 192 -7.61 -11.67 9.00
N GLY A 193 -8.10 -10.93 8.03
CA GLY A 193 -7.27 -10.08 7.17
C GLY A 193 -8.09 -8.96 6.55
N MET A 194 -7.50 -7.79 6.31
CA MET A 194 -8.19 -6.60 5.79
C MET A 194 -7.37 -5.89 4.72
N ILE A 195 -8.04 -5.40 3.67
CA ILE A 195 -7.37 -4.85 2.48
C ILE A 195 -8.13 -3.62 2.01
N GLY A 196 -7.41 -2.51 1.91
CA GLY A 196 -7.92 -1.26 1.35
C GLY A 196 -7.35 -1.04 -0.04
N PHE A 197 -8.18 -0.60 -0.98
CA PHE A 197 -7.77 -0.26 -2.34
C PHE A 197 -8.42 1.02 -2.85
N ASN A 198 -7.69 1.81 -3.65
CA ASN A 198 -8.23 2.97 -4.34
C ASN A 198 -8.21 2.77 -5.87
N TRP A 199 -9.40 2.65 -6.47
CA TRP A 199 -9.60 2.42 -7.90
C TRP A 199 -8.99 3.50 -8.81
N ALA A 200 -8.87 4.73 -8.32
CA ALA A 200 -8.41 5.87 -9.12
C ALA A 200 -6.89 6.01 -9.14
N THR A 201 -6.19 5.51 -8.12
CA THR A 201 -4.75 5.74 -7.90
C THR A 201 -3.90 4.47 -7.83
N GLY A 202 -4.51 3.29 -7.68
CA GLY A 202 -3.77 2.04 -7.47
C GLY A 202 -3.20 1.88 -6.05
N GLU A 203 -3.57 2.78 -5.12
CA GLU A 203 -3.11 2.73 -3.74
C GLU A 203 -3.71 1.54 -3.00
N ILE A 204 -2.87 0.81 -2.26
CA ILE A 204 -3.24 -0.42 -1.57
C ILE A 204 -2.65 -0.50 -0.16
N ALA A 205 -3.46 -0.97 0.79
CA ALA A 205 -3.08 -1.30 2.15
C ALA A 205 -3.52 -2.72 2.49
N PHE A 206 -2.77 -3.40 3.36
CA PHE A 206 -2.98 -4.82 3.69
C PHE A 206 -2.66 -5.09 5.16
N PHE A 207 -3.55 -5.78 5.87
CA PHE A 207 -3.40 -6.13 7.28
C PHE A 207 -3.70 -7.61 7.53
N ASP A 208 -2.82 -8.29 8.27
CA ASP A 208 -3.02 -9.64 8.80
C ASP A 208 -3.57 -9.59 10.23
N GLY A 209 -4.47 -10.50 10.57
CA GLY A 209 -4.76 -10.90 11.94
C GLY A 209 -3.68 -11.83 12.51
N ARG A 210 -3.71 -12.10 13.82
CA ARG A 210 -2.78 -13.04 14.47
C ARG A 210 -2.75 -14.43 13.82
N HIS A 211 -1.54 -15.00 13.74
CA HIS A 211 -1.30 -16.35 13.22
C HIS A 211 -1.18 -17.46 14.30
N ASP A 212 -1.42 -17.13 15.58
CA ASP A 212 -1.28 -18.07 16.72
C ASP A 212 -2.21 -19.29 16.68
N GLY A 213 -3.27 -19.25 15.87
CA GLY A 213 -4.22 -20.36 15.69
C GLY A 213 -5.35 -20.39 16.72
N ALA A 214 -5.44 -19.38 17.59
CA ALA A 214 -6.60 -19.22 18.46
C ALA A 214 -7.88 -19.00 17.65
N LEU A 215 -9.02 -19.48 18.18
CA LEU A 215 -10.33 -19.31 17.56
C LEU A 215 -11.01 -18.06 18.13
N PHE A 216 -11.43 -17.16 17.24
CA PHE A 216 -12.12 -15.93 17.58
C PHE A 216 -13.50 -15.90 16.92
N ASP A 217 -14.49 -15.39 17.65
CA ASP A 217 -15.83 -15.13 17.12
C ASP A 217 -15.83 -13.78 16.39
N TRP A 218 -15.96 -13.82 15.06
CA TRP A 218 -16.00 -12.62 14.21
C TRP A 218 -17.42 -12.32 13.70
N THR A 219 -18.48 -12.79 14.37
CA THR A 219 -19.85 -12.31 14.11
C THR A 219 -20.08 -10.89 14.61
N LYS A 220 -19.21 -10.40 15.49
CA LYS A 220 -19.11 -8.99 15.85
C LYS A 220 -18.05 -8.33 14.96
N PRO A 221 -18.30 -7.12 14.45
CA PRO A 221 -17.31 -6.39 13.67
C PRO A 221 -16.02 -6.18 14.47
N SER A 222 -14.88 -6.53 13.89
CA SER A 222 -13.57 -6.27 14.48
C SER A 222 -13.26 -4.78 14.47
N VAL A 223 -12.51 -4.32 15.47
CA VAL A 223 -11.93 -2.98 15.43
C VAL A 223 -10.98 -2.85 14.22
N PRO A 224 -11.01 -1.74 13.47
CA PRO A 224 -10.05 -1.51 12.39
C PRO A 224 -8.61 -1.35 12.93
N PRO A 225 -7.59 -1.61 12.11
CA PRO A 225 -6.22 -1.24 12.41
C PRO A 225 -6.11 0.24 12.78
N GLY A 226 -5.41 0.57 13.87
CA GLY A 226 -5.35 1.96 14.37
C GLY A 226 -6.56 2.40 15.21
N GLY A 227 -7.51 1.52 15.53
CA GLY A 227 -8.74 1.91 16.25
C GLY A 227 -9.71 2.71 15.38
N GLN A 228 -10.88 3.06 15.91
CA GLN A 228 -11.92 3.82 15.19
C GLN A 228 -11.45 5.23 14.80
N SER A 229 -10.54 5.81 15.60
CA SER A 229 -9.94 7.13 15.37
C SER A 229 -8.56 7.22 16.03
N TYR A 230 -7.79 8.26 15.72
CA TYR A 230 -6.51 8.54 16.40
C TYR A 230 -6.62 8.63 17.93
N GLY A 231 -7.78 9.06 18.47
CA GLY A 231 -8.04 9.18 19.91
C GLY A 231 -8.69 7.95 20.57
N ASP A 232 -8.95 6.88 19.82
CA ASP A 232 -9.61 5.67 20.34
C ASP A 232 -8.63 4.76 21.08
N THR A 233 -8.23 5.15 22.30
CA THR A 233 -7.24 4.41 23.10
C THR A 233 -7.61 2.94 23.33
N LEU A 234 -8.90 2.63 23.52
CA LEU A 234 -9.36 1.26 23.77
C LEU A 234 -9.34 0.43 22.48
N GLY A 235 -9.93 0.92 21.40
CA GLY A 235 -9.91 0.22 20.12
C GLY A 235 -8.51 0.11 19.52
N ARG A 236 -7.61 1.05 19.82
CA ARG A 236 -6.18 0.95 19.46
C ARG A 236 -5.50 -0.21 20.20
N ALA A 237 -5.69 -0.32 21.52
CA ALA A 237 -5.15 -1.44 22.28
C ALA A 237 -5.74 -2.79 21.84
N GLU A 238 -7.02 -2.84 21.47
CA GLU A 238 -7.66 -4.02 20.89
C GLU A 238 -7.08 -4.37 19.51
N ALA A 239 -6.85 -3.38 18.64
CA ALA A 239 -6.21 -3.58 17.34
C ALA A 239 -4.79 -4.17 17.47
N GLU A 240 -3.99 -3.65 18.41
CA GLU A 240 -2.65 -4.18 18.71
C GLU A 240 -2.66 -5.64 19.21
N ALA A 241 -3.80 -6.10 19.77
CA ALA A 241 -4.02 -7.48 20.17
C ALA A 241 -4.69 -8.35 19.09
N ILE A 242 -5.11 -7.80 17.95
CA ILE A 242 -5.80 -8.53 16.87
C ILE A 242 -4.91 -8.71 15.65
N TYR A 243 -4.22 -7.65 15.21
CA TYR A 243 -3.42 -7.66 13.99
C TYR A 243 -1.96 -8.07 14.26
N ASP A 244 -1.32 -8.72 13.27
CA ASP A 244 0.06 -9.20 13.40
C ASP A 244 1.08 -8.07 13.08
N PRO A 245 1.89 -7.61 14.05
CA PRO A 245 2.90 -6.56 13.83
C PRO A 245 4.11 -7.03 13.00
N THR A 246 4.24 -8.34 12.73
CA THR A 246 5.31 -8.92 11.90
C THR A 246 4.95 -8.95 10.42
N PHE A 247 3.68 -8.75 10.07
CA PHE A 247 3.17 -8.70 8.70
C PHE A 247 3.57 -9.92 7.86
N GLN A 248 3.29 -11.13 8.34
CA GLN A 248 3.82 -12.38 7.77
C GLN A 248 3.50 -12.57 6.27
N VAL A 249 2.45 -11.92 5.77
CA VAL A 249 2.03 -12.02 4.38
C VAL A 249 2.67 -10.96 3.49
N GLN A 250 3.43 -11.45 2.50
CA GLN A 250 4.14 -10.68 1.49
C GLN A 250 3.24 -10.21 0.33
N CYS A 251 3.05 -8.90 0.21
CA CYS A 251 2.12 -8.28 -0.72
C CYS A 251 2.55 -8.38 -2.18
N SER A 252 3.84 -8.43 -2.51
CA SER A 252 4.26 -8.65 -3.90
C SER A 252 3.70 -9.95 -4.49
N ALA A 253 3.28 -10.92 -3.66
CA ALA A 253 2.56 -12.12 -4.06
C ALA A 253 1.04 -11.97 -4.29
N CYS A 254 0.51 -10.74 -4.39
CA CYS A 254 -0.94 -10.46 -4.23
C CYS A 254 -1.53 -9.45 -5.25
N HIS A 255 -0.78 -9.15 -6.31
CA HIS A 255 -1.04 -8.00 -7.18
C HIS A 255 -0.78 -8.41 -8.62
N ASP A 256 -1.68 -8.11 -9.56
CA ASP A 256 -1.52 -8.60 -10.94
C ASP A 256 -0.40 -7.90 -11.73
N ASN A 257 0.38 -8.70 -12.48
CA ASN A 257 1.52 -8.24 -13.27
C ASN A 257 1.09 -7.73 -14.66
N LYS A 258 -0.21 -7.51 -14.84
CA LYS A 258 -0.82 -6.90 -16.03
C LYS A 258 -1.30 -5.47 -15.78
N GLY A 259 -1.34 -5.04 -14.52
CA GLY A 259 -1.93 -3.78 -14.10
C GLY A 259 -2.59 -3.89 -12.72
N PRO A 260 -3.17 -2.78 -12.22
CA PRO A 260 -3.70 -2.62 -10.87
C PRO A 260 -4.95 -3.48 -10.51
N TYR A 261 -4.87 -4.80 -10.61
CA TYR A 261 -5.90 -5.74 -10.14
C TYR A 261 -5.49 -6.41 -8.83
N VAL A 262 -6.19 -6.07 -7.74
CA VAL A 262 -5.92 -6.60 -6.40
C VAL A 262 -6.33 -8.07 -6.32
N LEU A 263 -5.35 -8.97 -6.28
CA LEU A 263 -5.57 -10.41 -6.07
C LEU A 263 -5.00 -10.80 -4.72
N THR A 264 -5.75 -10.41 -3.70
CA THR A 264 -5.35 -10.47 -2.29
C THR A 264 -4.62 -11.77 -1.91
N PRO A 265 -3.62 -11.74 -1.00
CA PRO A 265 -2.88 -12.94 -0.59
C PRO A 265 -3.79 -14.03 -0.01
N HIS A 266 -4.93 -13.57 0.47
CA HIS A 266 -5.96 -14.35 1.11
C HIS A 266 -6.93 -14.94 0.06
N ILE A 267 -7.32 -14.20 -0.97
CA ILE A 267 -7.98 -14.69 -2.19
C ILE A 267 -6.94 -15.32 -3.15
N ARG A 268 -6.10 -16.20 -2.62
CA ARG A 268 -5.33 -17.17 -3.41
C ARG A 268 -6.20 -18.37 -3.83
N GLN A 269 -7.50 -18.14 -4.07
CA GLN A 269 -8.53 -19.17 -3.92
C GLN A 269 -9.78 -19.07 -4.79
N LEU A 270 -10.15 -17.88 -5.29
CA LEU A 270 -11.50 -17.66 -5.85
C LEU A 270 -11.48 -17.47 -7.36
N GLN A 271 -12.60 -17.86 -7.99
CA GLN A 271 -12.85 -17.56 -9.39
C GLN A 271 -12.86 -16.06 -9.60
N LEU A 272 -12.21 -15.64 -10.68
CA LEU A 272 -12.38 -14.33 -11.29
C LEU A 272 -13.22 -14.52 -12.55
N GLY A 273 -14.54 -14.32 -12.50
CA GLY A 273 -15.35 -14.15 -13.71
C GLY A 273 -16.63 -14.98 -13.82
N ARG A 274 -17.77 -14.31 -13.66
CA ARG A 274 -19.07 -14.72 -14.17
C ARG A 274 -19.98 -13.50 -14.41
N HIS A 275 -19.77 -12.83 -15.53
CA HIS A 275 -20.74 -11.85 -16.02
C HIS A 275 -21.97 -12.57 -16.62
N LEU A 276 -22.94 -12.96 -15.79
CA LEU A 276 -24.23 -13.47 -16.26
C LEU A 276 -25.15 -12.33 -16.69
N LYS A 277 -25.50 -12.28 -17.99
CA LYS A 277 -26.53 -11.37 -18.53
C LYS A 277 -27.96 -11.94 -18.49
N SER A 278 -28.20 -13.09 -17.86
CA SER A 278 -29.52 -13.73 -17.76
C SER A 278 -29.94 -13.97 -16.32
N ARG A 279 -31.21 -13.66 -16.03
CA ARG A 279 -31.86 -13.83 -14.73
C ARG A 279 -32.10 -15.31 -14.38
N SER A 280 -32.38 -15.52 -13.08
CA SER A 280 -32.79 -16.75 -12.37
C SER A 280 -31.74 -17.85 -12.20
N GLU A 281 -31.87 -18.53 -11.05
CA GLU A 281 -31.15 -19.74 -10.60
C GLU A 281 -29.78 -19.51 -9.92
N THR A 282 -29.93 -19.03 -8.68
CA THR A 282 -29.25 -19.41 -7.42
C THR A 282 -28.19 -20.51 -7.41
N LEU A 283 -27.28 -20.38 -6.43
CA LEU A 283 -26.22 -21.33 -6.06
C LEU A 283 -25.07 -21.41 -7.07
N LEU A 284 -24.29 -20.33 -7.15
CA LEU A 284 -22.82 -20.38 -7.04
C LEU A 284 -22.33 -18.94 -6.81
N THR A 285 -22.05 -18.61 -5.55
CA THR A 285 -21.64 -17.27 -5.09
C THR A 285 -20.17 -17.00 -5.39
N ASP A 286 -19.87 -16.81 -6.68
CA ASP A 286 -18.62 -16.22 -7.13
C ASP A 286 -18.57 -14.72 -6.81
N LEU A 287 -17.36 -14.21 -6.61
CA LEU A 287 -17.11 -12.86 -6.10
C LEU A 287 -17.16 -11.78 -7.19
N ASP A 288 -17.92 -11.98 -8.26
CA ASP A 288 -18.01 -11.01 -9.36
C ASP A 288 -18.59 -9.67 -8.90
N ASP A 289 -19.59 -9.70 -8.02
CA ASP A 289 -20.14 -8.53 -7.33
C ASP A 289 -19.17 -7.93 -6.28
N TYR A 290 -17.98 -8.51 -6.11
CA TYR A 290 -16.90 -8.08 -5.21
C TYR A 290 -15.62 -7.72 -5.98
N LEU A 291 -15.58 -7.92 -7.30
CA LEU A 291 -14.50 -7.49 -8.17
C LEU A 291 -14.81 -6.09 -8.75
N PRO A 292 -13.80 -5.32 -9.17
CA PRO A 292 -14.02 -4.12 -9.95
C PRO A 292 -14.55 -4.44 -11.35
N GLY A 293 -15.68 -3.85 -11.71
CA GLY A 293 -16.18 -3.86 -13.09
C GLY A 293 -15.39 -2.96 -14.06
N SER A 294 -14.22 -2.45 -13.67
CA SER A 294 -13.43 -1.49 -14.45
C SER A 294 -12.13 -2.11 -14.97
N SER A 295 -12.03 -2.19 -16.30
CA SER A 295 -10.77 -2.45 -17.00
C SER A 295 -9.71 -1.38 -16.70
N ASN A 296 -8.43 -1.79 -16.68
CA ASN A 296 -7.22 -0.97 -16.64
C ASN A 296 -7.42 0.48 -17.11
N ARG A 297 -7.02 1.42 -16.26
CA ARG A 297 -6.37 2.64 -16.75
C ARG A 297 -4.88 2.42 -16.61
N ASP A 298 -4.11 2.54 -17.69
CA ASP A 298 -2.64 2.50 -17.70
C ASP A 298 -1.97 3.68 -16.93
N LYS A 299 -2.75 4.35 -16.07
CA LYS A 299 -2.43 5.57 -15.32
C LYS A 299 -2.62 5.41 -13.79
N ALA A 300 -2.95 4.21 -13.31
CA ALA A 300 -3.18 3.92 -11.88
C ALA A 300 -2.26 2.79 -11.36
N PRO A 301 -0.93 2.91 -11.48
CA PRO A 301 0.01 1.88 -11.03
C PRO A 301 -0.11 1.59 -9.53
N PHE A 302 0.28 0.38 -9.08
CA PHE A 302 0.14 0.02 -7.68
C PHE A 302 1.06 0.84 -6.76
N ARG A 303 0.54 1.20 -5.58
CA ARG A 303 1.29 1.89 -4.53
C ARG A 303 0.96 1.32 -3.16
N VAL A 304 1.89 0.58 -2.57
CA VAL A 304 1.72 0.02 -1.21
C VAL A 304 1.90 1.13 -0.18
N VAL A 305 0.88 1.35 0.64
CA VAL A 305 0.90 2.24 1.80
C VAL A 305 1.31 1.45 3.04
N GLY A 306 2.09 2.06 3.93
CA GLY A 306 2.56 1.48 5.20
C GLY A 306 4.08 1.51 5.29
N SER A 307 4.65 2.43 6.07
CA SER A 307 6.10 2.64 6.12
C SER A 307 6.83 1.46 6.78
N THR A 308 6.23 0.85 7.81
CA THR A 308 6.78 -0.34 8.47
C THR A 308 6.68 -1.56 7.57
N TYR A 309 5.52 -1.74 6.91
CA TYR A 309 5.26 -2.84 5.99
C TYR A 309 6.22 -2.80 4.79
N THR A 310 6.26 -1.67 4.09
CA THR A 310 7.13 -1.50 2.91
C THR A 310 8.60 -1.63 3.27
N LYS A 311 9.02 -1.18 4.47
CA LYS A 311 10.41 -1.36 4.98
C LYS A 311 10.82 -2.83 5.08
N ILE A 312 9.93 -3.71 5.54
CA ILE A 312 10.19 -5.15 5.66
C ILE A 312 10.35 -5.78 4.27
N TYR A 313 9.42 -5.47 3.36
CA TYR A 313 9.38 -6.04 2.00
C TYR A 313 10.07 -5.19 0.93
N LYS A 314 11.13 -4.45 1.30
CA LYS A 314 11.77 -3.46 0.41
C LYS A 314 12.23 -4.09 -0.91
N THR A 315 13.00 -5.16 -0.81
CA THR A 315 13.65 -5.82 -1.94
C THR A 315 12.61 -6.45 -2.86
N GLU A 316 11.57 -7.05 -2.28
CA GLU A 316 10.52 -7.78 -2.96
C GLU A 316 9.56 -6.83 -3.69
N LEU A 317 9.28 -5.66 -3.13
CA LEU A 317 8.51 -4.61 -3.80
C LEU A 317 9.33 -3.94 -4.92
N GLN A 318 10.63 -3.70 -4.71
CA GLN A 318 11.52 -3.13 -5.74
C GLN A 318 11.74 -4.08 -6.94
N ASN A 319 11.78 -5.39 -6.69
CA ASN A 319 11.98 -6.40 -7.73
C ASN A 319 10.66 -6.90 -8.36
N ALA A 320 9.50 -6.43 -7.90
CA ALA A 320 8.21 -6.82 -8.49
C ALA A 320 7.97 -6.06 -9.80
N LYS A 321 7.60 -6.79 -10.87
CA LYS A 321 7.46 -6.26 -12.23
C LYS A 321 6.18 -6.73 -12.90
N THR A 322 5.63 -5.89 -13.77
CA THR A 322 4.69 -6.32 -14.81
C THR A 322 5.43 -7.01 -15.95
N VAL A 323 4.76 -7.94 -16.63
CA VAL A 323 5.33 -8.72 -17.75
C VAL A 323 4.30 -8.85 -18.86
N ARG A 324 4.73 -8.59 -20.09
CA ARG A 324 3.97 -8.86 -21.32
C ARG A 324 4.21 -10.30 -21.77
N ASP A 325 3.17 -11.01 -22.19
CA ASP A 325 3.30 -12.34 -22.80
C ASP A 325 3.80 -12.17 -24.25
N PRO A 326 4.99 -12.71 -24.60
CA PRO A 326 5.56 -12.60 -25.94
C PRO A 326 4.77 -13.28 -27.05
N SER A 327 3.74 -14.08 -26.71
CA SER A 327 2.83 -14.74 -27.65
C SER A 327 1.48 -14.02 -27.79
N GLY A 328 1.13 -13.13 -26.85
CA GLY A 328 -0.17 -12.45 -26.75
C GLY A 328 -1.36 -13.33 -26.34
N ASN A 329 -1.20 -14.66 -26.33
CA ASN A 329 -2.29 -15.62 -26.11
C ASN A 329 -2.88 -15.61 -24.69
N CYS A 330 -2.12 -15.13 -23.70
CA CYS A 330 -2.46 -15.23 -22.28
C CYS A 330 -2.47 -13.88 -21.55
N THR A 331 -1.75 -12.83 -21.99
CA THR A 331 -1.83 -11.52 -21.31
C THR A 331 -3.14 -10.78 -21.52
N GLU A 332 -3.88 -11.01 -22.59
CA GLU A 332 -5.08 -10.21 -22.88
C GLU A 332 -6.33 -10.68 -22.11
N CYS A 333 -6.36 -11.93 -21.61
CA CYS A 333 -7.58 -12.58 -21.11
C CYS A 333 -7.61 -12.94 -19.61
N HIS A 334 -6.47 -13.06 -18.94
CA HIS A 334 -6.38 -13.72 -17.60
C HIS A 334 -5.69 -12.87 -16.51
N SER A 335 -5.26 -13.47 -15.40
CA SER A 335 -4.25 -12.93 -14.46
C SER A 335 -3.19 -14.01 -14.22
N LEU A 336 -2.04 -13.69 -13.63
CA LEU A 336 -0.87 -14.59 -13.67
C LEU A 336 -0.20 -14.90 -12.29
N THR A 337 -0.92 -15.10 -11.19
CA THR A 337 -0.29 -15.22 -9.84
C THR A 337 0.64 -16.45 -9.66
N THR A 338 1.97 -16.34 -9.50
CA THR A 338 2.73 -17.44 -8.81
C THR A 338 2.54 -17.37 -7.31
N GLN A 339 2.69 -18.51 -6.64
CA GLN A 339 2.20 -18.70 -5.28
C GLN A 339 3.23 -18.44 -4.19
N LEU A 340 4.53 -18.56 -4.48
CA LEU A 340 5.56 -18.27 -3.48
C LEU A 340 6.27 -16.93 -3.68
N THR A 341 6.34 -16.42 -4.90
CA THR A 341 7.25 -15.29 -5.20
C THR A 341 6.57 -14.03 -5.73
N GLY A 342 5.32 -14.12 -6.20
CA GLY A 342 4.61 -12.97 -6.77
C GLY A 342 5.10 -12.48 -8.12
N GLN A 343 6.09 -13.14 -8.73
CA GLN A 343 6.55 -12.90 -10.09
C GLN A 343 5.96 -14.00 -11.00
N ARG A 344 5.31 -13.64 -12.12
CA ARG A 344 3.91 -14.04 -12.30
C ARG A 344 3.53 -14.87 -13.56
N PHE A 345 3.41 -16.19 -13.39
CA PHE A 345 2.30 -17.04 -13.90
C PHE A 345 2.21 -18.31 -13.05
N ALA A 346 1.07 -18.61 -12.40
CA ALA A 346 0.85 -19.91 -11.74
C ALA A 346 0.95 -21.01 -12.80
N PRO A 347 1.98 -21.88 -12.81
CA PRO A 347 2.11 -22.88 -13.87
C PRO A 347 0.93 -23.86 -13.92
N ASP A 348 0.27 -24.09 -12.78
CA ASP A 348 -1.07 -24.66 -12.65
C ASP A 348 -2.08 -24.03 -13.63
N ALA A 349 -2.16 -22.71 -13.75
CA ALA A 349 -3.06 -22.00 -14.64
C ALA A 349 -2.81 -22.19 -16.16
N VAL A 350 -1.78 -22.93 -16.62
CA VAL A 350 -1.70 -23.47 -17.99
C VAL A 350 -1.50 -24.99 -18.02
N ALA A 351 -1.52 -25.64 -16.86
CA ALA A 351 -1.10 -27.02 -16.66
C ALA A 351 0.30 -27.29 -17.25
N LYS A 352 1.27 -26.45 -16.89
CA LYS A 352 2.70 -26.59 -17.22
C LYS A 352 3.54 -26.54 -15.94
N GLU A 353 4.81 -26.92 -16.04
CA GLU A 353 5.79 -26.76 -14.96
C GLU A 353 6.58 -25.45 -15.14
N PRO A 354 6.92 -24.71 -14.07
CA PRO A 354 7.77 -23.53 -14.18
C PRO A 354 9.17 -23.95 -14.62
N TRP A 355 9.71 -23.20 -15.57
CA TRP A 355 10.95 -23.52 -16.26
C TRP A 355 11.72 -22.24 -16.61
N VAL A 356 13.04 -22.35 -16.69
CA VAL A 356 13.97 -21.29 -17.10
C VAL A 356 15.06 -21.94 -17.94
N SER A 357 15.47 -21.32 -19.04
CA SER A 357 16.47 -21.89 -19.95
C SER A 357 17.86 -22.00 -19.31
N ASP A 358 18.30 -20.95 -18.61
CA ASP A 358 19.65 -20.83 -18.07
C ASP A 358 19.62 -20.17 -16.67
N PRO A 359 19.07 -20.86 -15.64
CA PRO A 359 18.80 -20.23 -14.35
C PRO A 359 20.05 -20.03 -13.50
N ASP A 360 20.15 -18.86 -12.87
CA ASP A 360 21.07 -18.61 -11.76
C ASP A 360 20.66 -19.39 -10.49
N TRP A 361 21.55 -19.44 -9.49
CA TRP A 361 21.30 -20.18 -8.25
C TRP A 361 20.05 -19.72 -7.48
N SER A 362 19.68 -18.44 -7.54
CA SER A 362 18.47 -17.92 -6.91
C SER A 362 17.23 -18.34 -7.70
N GLN A 363 17.27 -18.29 -9.03
CA GLN A 363 16.21 -18.76 -9.91
C GLN A 363 15.99 -20.27 -9.72
N ILE A 364 17.05 -21.09 -9.65
CA ILE A 364 16.95 -22.54 -9.36
C ILE A 364 16.18 -22.80 -8.06
N LEU A 365 16.53 -22.09 -6.97
CA LEU A 365 15.87 -22.27 -5.68
C LEU A 365 14.40 -21.85 -5.72
N ARG A 366 14.10 -20.72 -6.37
CA ARG A 366 12.73 -20.19 -6.50
C ARG A 366 11.83 -21.06 -7.38
N VAL A 367 12.32 -21.54 -8.53
CA VAL A 367 11.60 -22.47 -9.40
C VAL A 367 11.32 -23.79 -8.66
N ARG A 368 12.30 -24.37 -7.97
CA ARG A 368 12.11 -25.61 -7.18
C ARG A 368 11.09 -25.44 -6.05
N ALA A 369 11.08 -24.28 -5.39
CA ALA A 369 10.09 -23.97 -4.37
C ALA A 369 8.68 -23.91 -4.98
N GLU A 370 8.50 -23.23 -6.11
CA GLU A 370 7.21 -23.15 -6.81
C GLU A 370 6.76 -24.54 -7.31
N GLN A 371 7.65 -25.35 -7.89
CA GLN A 371 7.38 -26.76 -8.26
C GLN A 371 6.90 -27.58 -7.05
N THR A 372 7.56 -27.42 -5.90
CA THR A 372 7.18 -28.11 -4.66
C THR A 372 5.78 -27.68 -4.20
N LYS A 373 5.46 -26.38 -4.28
CA LYS A 373 4.12 -25.89 -3.94
C LYS A 373 3.06 -26.39 -4.93
N LEU A 374 3.35 -26.41 -6.23
CA LEU A 374 2.46 -26.95 -7.26
C LEU A 374 2.16 -28.44 -7.05
N LEU A 375 3.17 -29.24 -6.68
CA LEU A 375 2.96 -30.63 -6.29
C LEU A 375 2.05 -30.76 -5.06
N GLN A 376 2.21 -29.92 -4.04
CA GLN A 376 1.31 -29.89 -2.88
C GLN A 376 -0.13 -29.51 -3.27
N ILE A 377 -0.29 -28.57 -4.20
CA ILE A 377 -1.59 -28.11 -4.73
C ILE A 377 -2.27 -29.26 -5.48
N ASP A 378 -1.57 -29.88 -6.44
CA ASP A 378 -2.11 -30.96 -7.26
C ASP A 378 -2.49 -32.21 -6.42
N LEU A 379 -1.72 -32.55 -5.39
CA LEU A 379 -2.08 -33.63 -4.45
C LEU A 379 -3.45 -33.44 -3.78
N HIS A 380 -3.88 -32.18 -3.55
CA HIS A 380 -5.17 -31.83 -2.96
C HIS A 380 -6.25 -31.49 -4.00
N ARG A 381 -5.98 -31.73 -5.30
CA ARG A 381 -6.91 -31.47 -6.40
C ARG A 381 -7.68 -32.73 -6.80
N THR A 382 -8.99 -32.61 -7.04
CA THR A 382 -9.80 -33.73 -7.53
C THR A 382 -9.46 -34.13 -8.96
N ASP A 383 -9.67 -35.40 -9.29
CA ASP A 383 -9.57 -35.87 -10.67
C ASP A 383 -10.62 -35.24 -11.59
N TRP A 384 -11.77 -34.83 -11.06
CA TRP A 384 -12.76 -34.06 -11.83
C TRP A 384 -12.16 -32.74 -12.34
N ALA A 385 -11.54 -31.96 -11.44
CA ALA A 385 -10.90 -30.69 -11.78
C ALA A 385 -9.63 -30.85 -12.65
N ARG A 386 -9.11 -32.07 -12.86
CA ARG A 386 -7.98 -32.39 -13.75
C ARG A 386 -8.41 -32.83 -15.17
N ARG A 387 -9.69 -33.15 -15.41
CA ARG A 387 -10.15 -33.72 -16.69
C ARG A 387 -10.13 -32.71 -17.84
N PHE A 388 -9.71 -33.18 -19.02
CA PHE A 388 -9.96 -32.46 -20.28
C PHE A 388 -11.41 -32.66 -20.74
N GLY A 389 -12.12 -31.57 -21.05
CA GLY A 389 -13.50 -31.57 -21.54
C GLY A 389 -14.47 -30.85 -20.60
N THR A 390 -15.76 -31.19 -20.66
CA THR A 390 -16.79 -30.74 -19.71
C THR A 390 -16.41 -31.17 -18.30
N GLY A 391 -16.13 -30.19 -17.43
CA GLY A 391 -15.51 -30.40 -16.12
C GLY A 391 -14.13 -29.76 -15.95
N ARG A 392 -13.54 -29.18 -17.01
CA ARG A 392 -12.38 -28.28 -16.87
C ARG A 392 -12.74 -27.09 -15.96
N ILE A 393 -12.37 -27.15 -14.69
CA ILE A 393 -11.82 -25.96 -14.05
C ILE A 393 -10.42 -25.81 -14.64
N HIS A 394 -10.39 -25.11 -15.78
CA HIS A 394 -9.17 -24.48 -16.28
C HIS A 394 -8.62 -23.66 -15.10
N PRO A 395 -7.42 -23.93 -14.55
CA PRO A 395 -7.27 -23.86 -13.08
C PRO A 395 -7.60 -22.53 -12.41
N TRP A 396 -7.38 -21.43 -13.13
CA TRP A 396 -7.76 -20.06 -12.73
C TRP A 396 -8.38 -19.25 -13.88
N MET A 397 -8.75 -19.88 -15.00
CA MET A 397 -9.23 -19.16 -16.19
C MET A 397 -10.74 -19.27 -16.36
N VAL A 398 -11.36 -18.11 -16.51
CA VAL A 398 -12.66 -17.95 -17.14
C VAL A 398 -12.40 -17.61 -18.62
N PRO A 399 -12.94 -18.36 -19.59
CA PRO A 399 -12.92 -17.94 -20.99
C PRO A 399 -13.82 -16.71 -21.18
N ILE A 400 -13.55 -15.89 -22.21
CA ILE A 400 -14.35 -14.70 -22.57
C ILE A 400 -15.87 -14.98 -22.72
N TYR A 401 -16.25 -16.25 -22.93
CA TYR A 401 -17.62 -16.71 -23.13
C TYR A 401 -18.23 -17.46 -21.94
N GLY A 402 -17.70 -17.24 -20.73
CA GLY A 402 -18.24 -17.82 -19.49
C GLY A 402 -17.94 -19.33 -19.37
N THR A 403 -18.72 -20.01 -18.53
CA THR A 403 -18.46 -21.39 -18.07
C THR A 403 -18.61 -22.50 -19.13
N ASP A 404 -18.76 -22.16 -20.41
CA ASP A 404 -18.83 -23.14 -21.50
C ASP A 404 -17.43 -23.54 -21.99
N VAL A 405 -16.88 -24.59 -21.36
CA VAL A 405 -15.63 -25.23 -21.77
C VAL A 405 -15.80 -26.27 -22.90
N SER A 406 -16.97 -26.37 -23.53
CA SER A 406 -17.15 -27.21 -24.74
C SER A 406 -16.45 -26.61 -25.97
N GLN A 407 -16.36 -25.28 -26.03
CA GLN A 407 -15.55 -24.53 -26.99
C GLN A 407 -14.08 -24.62 -26.59
N GLY A 408 -13.41 -25.69 -26.99
CA GLY A 408 -12.05 -26.00 -26.59
C GLY A 408 -11.02 -24.92 -26.96
N THR A 409 -10.74 -24.02 -26.01
CA THR A 409 -9.55 -23.16 -26.05
C THR A 409 -8.31 -24.05 -26.16
N ARG A 410 -7.48 -23.76 -27.16
CA ARG A 410 -6.16 -24.39 -27.30
C ARG A 410 -5.31 -23.94 -26.11
N GLY A 411 -4.73 -24.90 -25.38
CA GLY A 411 -3.74 -24.59 -24.36
C GLY A 411 -2.49 -23.96 -24.99
N ILE A 412 -1.72 -23.23 -24.18
CA ILE A 412 -0.43 -22.67 -24.60
C ILE A 412 0.50 -23.77 -25.12
N SER A 413 1.21 -23.50 -26.21
CA SER A 413 2.21 -24.44 -26.74
C SER A 413 3.41 -24.51 -25.79
N ASP A 414 4.20 -25.60 -25.82
CA ASP A 414 5.42 -25.68 -24.99
C ASP A 414 6.41 -24.57 -25.33
N ASN A 415 6.49 -24.16 -26.60
CA ASN A 415 7.35 -23.07 -27.04
C ASN A 415 6.89 -21.71 -26.53
N ASP A 416 5.58 -21.42 -26.60
CA ASP A 416 5.03 -20.18 -26.04
C ASP A 416 5.09 -20.18 -24.51
N TRP A 417 4.92 -21.35 -23.88
CA TRP A 417 5.14 -21.50 -22.44
C TRP A 417 6.59 -21.22 -22.06
N HIS A 418 7.59 -21.79 -22.73
CA HIS A 418 8.99 -21.51 -22.42
C HIS A 418 9.36 -20.04 -22.62
N ARG A 419 8.86 -19.40 -23.68
CA ARG A 419 9.02 -17.95 -23.91
C ARG A 419 8.39 -17.12 -22.80
N LEU A 420 7.15 -17.43 -22.43
CA LEU A 420 6.46 -16.78 -21.32
C LEU A 420 7.23 -17.03 -20.02
N SER A 421 7.45 -18.29 -19.62
CA SER A 421 8.13 -18.70 -18.39
C SER A 421 9.47 -17.99 -18.19
N ASN A 422 10.33 -17.92 -19.22
CA ASN A 422 11.56 -17.14 -19.15
C ASN A 422 11.30 -15.68 -18.76
N CYS A 423 10.31 -15.00 -19.35
CA CYS A 423 9.92 -13.64 -18.95
C CYS A 423 9.41 -13.54 -17.51
N LEU A 424 8.83 -14.58 -16.93
CA LEU A 424 8.26 -14.52 -15.57
C LEU A 424 9.31 -14.65 -14.47
N TRP A 425 10.42 -15.32 -14.81
CA TRP A 425 11.53 -15.61 -13.93
C TRP A 425 12.70 -14.65 -14.13
N ASP A 426 12.49 -13.49 -14.76
CA ASP A 426 13.51 -12.49 -15.09
C ASP A 426 14.62 -13.00 -16.04
N ALA A 427 14.33 -14.02 -16.87
CA ALA A 427 15.28 -14.67 -17.78
C ALA A 427 15.01 -14.43 -19.28
N GLY A 428 13.90 -13.77 -19.64
CA GLY A 428 13.61 -13.31 -21.01
C GLY A 428 14.08 -11.87 -21.27
N GLY A 429 14.11 -11.47 -22.54
CA GLY A 429 14.65 -10.19 -23.02
C GLY A 429 13.63 -9.04 -23.15
N GLU A 430 13.83 -8.17 -24.14
CA GLU A 430 12.96 -7.01 -24.40
C GLU A 430 11.51 -7.41 -24.74
N GLU A 431 11.30 -8.60 -25.29
CA GLU A 431 9.98 -9.14 -25.63
C GLU A 431 9.04 -9.28 -24.41
N CYS A 432 9.61 -9.35 -23.21
CA CYS A 432 8.91 -9.43 -21.94
C CYS A 432 8.31 -8.08 -21.48
N GLY A 433 8.78 -6.96 -22.05
CA GLY A 433 8.23 -5.62 -21.79
C GLY A 433 8.17 -5.24 -20.30
N TYR A 434 9.19 -5.61 -19.52
CA TYR A 434 9.21 -5.40 -18.07
C TYR A 434 8.96 -3.94 -17.66
N GLN A 435 8.06 -3.71 -16.70
CA GLN A 435 7.89 -2.42 -16.02
C GLN A 435 7.78 -2.64 -14.51
N PRO A 436 8.11 -1.66 -13.64
CA PRO A 436 7.90 -1.80 -12.20
C PRO A 436 6.43 -2.05 -11.87
N LEU A 437 6.14 -3.03 -11.01
CA LEU A 437 4.76 -3.30 -10.56
C LEU A 437 4.27 -2.22 -9.60
N TYR A 438 5.17 -1.74 -8.74
CA TYR A 438 4.93 -0.70 -7.77
C TYR A 438 5.63 0.59 -8.16
N THR A 439 4.92 1.71 -8.07
CA THR A 439 5.46 3.05 -8.34
C THR A 439 5.56 3.88 -7.06
N PRO A 440 6.51 4.83 -7.00
CA PRO A 440 6.54 5.83 -5.94
C PRO A 440 5.27 6.69 -5.94
N CYS A 441 4.97 7.30 -4.80
CA CYS A 441 3.97 8.37 -4.70
C CYS A 441 4.25 9.55 -5.67
N PRO A 442 3.20 10.18 -6.21
CA PRO A 442 3.36 11.39 -7.00
C PRO A 442 3.54 12.63 -6.09
N PRO A 443 4.37 13.61 -6.50
CA PRO A 443 4.44 14.89 -5.82
C PRO A 443 3.11 15.68 -5.90
N PRO A 444 2.78 16.49 -4.89
CA PRO A 444 1.64 17.42 -4.95
C PRO A 444 1.69 18.32 -6.19
N GLY A 445 0.53 18.61 -6.78
CA GLY A 445 0.41 19.53 -7.92
C GLY A 445 1.00 19.03 -9.24
N THR A 446 1.49 17.79 -9.31
CA THR A 446 1.87 17.17 -10.57
C THR A 446 0.64 16.81 -11.41
N GLY A 447 0.85 16.73 -12.74
CA GLY A 447 -0.18 16.52 -13.75
C GLY A 447 -0.74 15.08 -13.79
N PRO A 448 -0.92 14.46 -14.97
CA PRO A 448 -1.56 13.14 -15.07
C PRO A 448 -0.86 12.06 -14.21
N GLY A 449 -1.51 11.65 -13.12
CA GLY A 449 -0.98 10.71 -12.13
C GLY A 449 -0.83 11.29 -10.71
N GLY A 450 -0.80 12.62 -10.57
CA GLY A 450 -0.85 13.33 -9.28
C GLY A 450 -2.27 13.74 -8.86
N ASP A 451 -2.38 14.67 -7.89
CA ASP A 451 -3.67 15.23 -7.47
C ASP A 451 -4.19 16.37 -8.35
N GLY A 452 -3.35 16.90 -9.26
CA GLY A 452 -3.64 18.06 -10.08
C GLY A 452 -3.90 19.34 -9.29
N SER A 453 -3.60 19.33 -7.99
CA SER A 453 -4.05 20.35 -7.05
C SER A 453 -3.08 21.53 -7.01
N VAL A 454 -3.63 22.72 -7.14
CA VAL A 454 -2.85 23.97 -7.09
C VAL A 454 -3.24 24.78 -5.86
N VAL A 455 -2.25 25.46 -5.30
CA VAL A 455 -2.45 26.46 -4.26
C VAL A 455 -3.25 27.63 -4.84
N ARG A 456 -4.19 28.18 -4.08
CA ARG A 456 -5.02 29.32 -4.49
C ARG A 456 -5.17 30.33 -3.36
N ASN A 457 -5.65 31.52 -3.70
CA ASN A 457 -6.02 32.58 -2.74
C ASN A 457 -4.89 32.90 -1.72
N VAL A 458 -3.65 32.91 -2.21
CA VAL A 458 -2.47 33.25 -1.40
C VAL A 458 -2.55 34.71 -0.98
N SER A 459 -2.41 34.98 0.31
CA SER A 459 -2.41 36.34 0.87
C SER A 459 -1.40 36.48 2.00
N ALA A 460 -0.91 37.70 2.19
CA ALA A 460 -0.01 38.08 3.28
C ALA A 460 -0.53 39.40 3.88
N THR A 461 -0.98 39.36 5.13
CA THR A 461 -1.68 40.49 5.77
C THR A 461 -1.08 40.82 7.13
N LYS A 462 -1.01 42.11 7.46
CA LYS A 462 -0.64 42.56 8.80
C LYS A 462 -1.81 42.32 9.75
N ALA A 463 -1.62 41.43 10.73
CA ALA A 463 -2.60 41.11 11.76
C ALA A 463 -2.35 41.95 13.02
N SER A 464 -3.44 42.43 13.63
CA SER A 464 -3.43 43.13 14.91
C SER A 464 -3.17 42.16 16.07
N SER A 465 -2.45 42.59 17.11
CA SER A 465 -2.37 41.83 18.36
C SER A 465 -3.71 41.91 19.10
N PRO A 466 -4.29 40.78 19.57
CA PRO A 466 -5.55 40.79 20.32
C PRO A 466 -5.42 41.42 21.72
N PHE A 467 -4.19 41.60 22.22
CA PHE A 467 -3.91 42.16 23.55
C PHE A 467 -3.63 43.67 23.55
N GLY A 468 -3.76 44.34 22.41
CA GLY A 468 -3.61 45.80 22.31
C GLY A 468 -2.16 46.32 22.35
N ASP A 469 -1.18 45.46 22.65
CA ASP A 469 0.24 45.84 22.64
C ASP A 469 0.72 46.22 21.23
N ILE A 470 1.18 47.46 21.12
CA ILE A 470 1.63 48.10 19.89
C ILE A 470 2.96 47.48 19.40
N ALA A 471 3.68 46.79 20.29
CA ALA A 471 5.00 46.21 20.04
C ALA A 471 4.98 44.94 19.17
N GLU A 472 3.90 44.15 19.20
CA GLU A 472 3.79 42.89 18.45
C GLU A 472 2.93 43.05 17.19
N SER A 473 3.49 43.66 16.15
CA SER A 473 2.94 43.48 14.81
C SER A 473 3.03 42.00 14.43
N ARG A 474 1.95 41.43 13.86
CA ARG A 474 1.93 40.05 13.36
C ARG A 474 1.73 40.04 11.85
N LEU A 475 2.30 39.05 11.18
CA LEU A 475 2.13 38.80 9.74
C LEU A 475 1.39 37.47 9.59
N ARG A 476 0.17 37.51 9.06
CA ARG A 476 -0.63 36.32 8.76
C ARG A 476 -0.49 36.00 7.28
N LEU A 477 -0.01 34.79 6.99
CA LEU A 477 0.05 34.22 5.66
C LEU A 477 -1.12 33.24 5.53
N THR A 478 -1.89 33.32 4.46
CA THR A 478 -3.02 32.41 4.20
C THR A 478 -3.00 31.89 2.79
N TRP A 479 -3.41 30.65 2.58
CA TRP A 479 -3.64 30.08 1.25
C TRP A 479 -4.70 29.00 1.32
N MET A 480 -5.18 28.53 0.16
CA MET A 480 -6.14 27.44 0.06
C MET A 480 -5.57 26.30 -0.78
N TYR A 481 -5.82 25.06 -0.35
CA TYR A 481 -5.41 23.84 -1.06
C TYR A 481 -6.43 22.72 -0.86
N ARG A 482 -6.73 21.95 -1.91
CA ARG A 482 -7.51 20.70 -1.84
C ARG A 482 -6.57 19.54 -2.13
N ASN A 483 -6.53 18.52 -1.28
CA ASN A 483 -5.85 17.27 -1.59
C ASN A 483 -6.84 16.32 -2.29
N SER A 484 -6.94 16.39 -3.63
CA SER A 484 -7.88 15.57 -4.41
C SER A 484 -7.33 14.22 -4.85
N TYR A 485 -6.16 13.78 -4.36
CA TYR A 485 -5.57 12.53 -4.82
C TYR A 485 -6.46 11.33 -4.49
N GLY A 486 -6.88 10.59 -5.52
CA GLY A 486 -7.78 9.45 -5.38
C GLY A 486 -9.23 9.78 -4.97
N ASP A 487 -9.61 11.06 -4.96
CA ASP A 487 -10.94 11.56 -4.55
C ASP A 487 -11.39 11.10 -3.15
N VAL A 488 -10.47 11.19 -2.20
CA VAL A 488 -10.70 10.85 -0.78
C VAL A 488 -10.89 12.14 0.01
N SER A 489 -12.11 12.40 0.49
CA SER A 489 -12.47 13.66 1.16
C SER A 489 -11.78 13.90 2.51
N GLU A 490 -11.41 12.83 3.20
CA GLU A 490 -10.73 12.81 4.50
C GLU A 490 -9.20 12.70 4.37
N ARG A 491 -8.63 12.85 3.16
CA ARG A 491 -7.20 12.61 2.90
C ARG A 491 -6.30 13.66 3.54
N ASP A 492 -5.32 13.19 4.31
CA ASP A 492 -4.45 14.00 5.17
C ASP A 492 -2.94 13.75 4.96
N ASP A 493 -2.54 13.21 3.81
CA ASP A 493 -1.14 12.93 3.48
C ASP A 493 -0.34 14.13 2.94
N VAL A 494 -0.93 15.34 2.86
CA VAL A 494 -0.25 16.56 2.35
C VAL A 494 -0.04 17.60 3.46
N ARG A 495 1.16 18.20 3.47
CA ARG A 495 1.56 19.35 4.32
C ARG A 495 2.27 20.41 3.49
N PHE A 496 2.53 21.57 4.08
CA PHE A 496 3.32 22.64 3.47
C PHE A 496 4.55 22.94 4.32
N ASP A 497 5.70 23.09 3.66
CA ASP A 497 6.88 23.68 4.25
C ASP A 497 7.06 25.10 3.69
N ALA A 498 7.63 26.00 4.48
CA ALA A 498 7.85 27.38 4.10
C ALA A 498 9.29 27.81 4.40
N ALA A 499 9.92 28.53 3.48
CA ALA A 499 11.17 29.26 3.75
C ALA A 499 10.88 30.77 3.68
N ILE A 500 11.40 31.52 4.66
CA ILE A 500 11.11 32.93 4.90
C ILE A 500 12.43 33.69 4.98
N ARG A 501 12.74 34.51 3.98
CA ARG A 501 13.89 35.43 4.00
C ARG A 501 13.43 36.82 4.46
N LEU A 502 14.09 37.37 5.47
CA LEU A 502 13.84 38.72 5.97
C LEU A 502 14.85 39.69 5.35
N SER A 503 14.37 40.76 4.73
CA SER A 503 15.19 41.83 4.17
C SER A 503 14.78 43.20 4.73
N THR A 504 15.62 44.21 4.54
CA THR A 504 15.26 45.61 4.77
C THR A 504 14.18 46.04 3.78
N LEU A 505 13.19 46.80 4.24
CA LEU A 505 12.17 47.38 3.36
C LEU A 505 12.82 48.28 2.29
N PRO A 506 12.66 48.01 0.98
CA PRO A 506 13.17 48.88 -0.08
C PRO A 506 12.12 49.92 -0.49
N ASP A 507 12.57 51.08 -0.99
CA ASP A 507 11.71 52.26 -1.13
C ASP A 507 10.55 52.11 -2.13
N THR A 508 10.72 51.36 -3.23
CA THR A 508 9.67 51.23 -4.29
C THR A 508 9.66 49.92 -5.09
N ALA A 509 10.66 49.04 -4.98
CA ALA A 509 10.77 47.87 -5.87
C ALA A 509 9.91 46.68 -5.44
N THR A 510 9.16 46.06 -6.36
CA THR A 510 8.64 44.70 -6.20
C THR A 510 9.81 43.70 -6.15
N PRO A 511 9.77 42.64 -5.33
CA PRO A 511 10.85 41.63 -5.31
C PRO A 511 11.00 40.94 -6.66
N ARG A 512 12.25 40.66 -7.05
CA ARG A 512 12.59 39.83 -8.21
C ARG A 512 12.51 38.35 -7.84
N GLU A 513 12.40 37.49 -8.85
CA GLU A 513 12.35 36.04 -8.66
C GLU A 513 13.54 35.48 -7.84
N GLY A 514 14.76 35.96 -8.11
CA GLY A 514 15.96 35.56 -7.36
C GLY A 514 16.08 36.14 -5.93
N ASP A 515 15.20 37.06 -5.52
CA ASP A 515 15.22 37.61 -4.16
C ASP A 515 14.57 36.63 -3.17
N TYR A 516 13.68 35.75 -3.64
CA TYR A 516 12.99 34.75 -2.83
C TYR A 516 13.91 33.58 -2.43
N PRO A 517 13.57 32.84 -1.36
CA PRO A 517 14.11 31.50 -1.14
C PRO A 517 13.88 30.57 -2.34
N THR A 518 14.79 29.63 -2.55
CA THR A 518 14.66 28.58 -3.58
C THR A 518 13.83 27.40 -3.09
N VAL A 519 13.50 26.47 -4.00
CA VAL A 519 12.83 25.22 -3.63
C VAL A 519 13.74 24.36 -2.73
N GLU A 520 15.05 24.45 -2.93
CA GLU A 520 16.11 23.80 -2.15
C GLU A 520 16.26 24.44 -0.76
N ASP A 521 16.04 25.75 -0.62
CA ASP A 521 15.96 26.43 0.68
C ASP A 521 14.77 25.91 1.53
N VAL A 522 13.72 25.35 0.90
CA VAL A 522 12.55 24.76 1.59
C VAL A 522 12.73 23.25 1.81
N LYS A 523 13.18 22.52 0.79
CA LYS A 523 13.44 21.06 0.85
C LYS A 523 14.51 20.74 1.89
N ASP A 524 14.48 19.50 2.38
CA ASP A 524 15.45 19.02 3.36
C ASP A 524 16.23 17.81 2.80
N GLU A 525 17.54 17.78 3.02
CA GLU A 525 18.42 16.66 2.64
C GLU A 525 19.01 15.92 3.86
N GLU A 526 18.98 16.49 5.07
CA GLU A 526 19.59 15.89 6.28
C GLU A 526 18.70 15.95 7.53
N ILE A 527 17.74 15.02 7.65
CA ILE A 527 17.00 14.83 8.92
C ILE A 527 17.88 14.06 9.92
N VAL A 528 18.77 14.79 10.61
CA VAL A 528 19.43 14.35 11.86
C VAL A 528 19.46 15.47 12.92
N ASP A 529 18.32 16.15 13.15
CA ASP A 529 18.06 16.74 14.48
C ASP A 529 16.57 16.65 14.86
N HIS A 530 16.33 16.54 16.17
CA HIS A 530 15.10 16.02 16.72
C HIS A 530 14.03 17.11 16.94
N GLY A 531 12.96 17.06 16.16
CA GLY A 531 11.65 17.61 16.55
C GLY A 531 11.47 19.14 16.49
N LYS A 532 12.37 19.88 15.80
CA LYS A 532 12.24 21.33 15.64
C LYS A 532 11.37 21.69 14.43
N ALA A 533 10.11 21.96 14.73
CA ALA A 533 9.09 22.61 13.90
C ALA A 533 9.59 23.79 13.03
N VAL A 534 10.48 24.61 13.61
CA VAL A 534 11.02 25.83 13.01
C VAL A 534 12.55 25.77 13.10
N VAL A 535 13.23 25.98 11.99
CA VAL A 535 14.69 25.94 11.86
C VAL A 535 15.18 27.26 11.28
N ASN A 536 16.15 27.90 11.93
CA ASN A 536 16.81 29.08 11.38
C ASN A 536 18.06 28.64 10.62
N ALA A 537 18.06 28.81 9.29
CA ALA A 537 19.29 28.83 8.51
C ALA A 537 19.91 30.24 8.59
N ARG A 538 21.11 30.43 7.99
CA ARG A 538 21.82 31.72 8.04
C ARG A 538 21.02 32.87 7.41
N ASP A 539 20.34 32.60 6.30
CA ASP A 539 19.71 33.61 5.44
C ASP A 539 18.18 33.46 5.30
N PHE A 540 17.59 32.46 5.95
CA PHE A 540 16.16 32.20 5.93
C PHE A 540 15.68 31.39 7.15
N ILE A 541 14.39 31.49 7.43
CA ILE A 541 13.70 30.76 8.49
C ILE A 541 12.80 29.73 7.83
N ARG A 542 13.01 28.46 8.16
CA ARG A 542 12.24 27.33 7.63
C ARG A 542 11.18 26.91 8.66
N VAL A 543 9.95 26.71 8.20
CA VAL A 543 8.81 26.24 8.98
C VAL A 543 8.27 24.99 8.30
N HIS A 544 8.21 23.87 9.01
CA HIS A 544 7.83 22.59 8.44
C HIS A 544 6.36 22.23 8.73
N ASP A 545 5.82 21.31 7.94
CA ASP A 545 4.64 20.51 8.28
C ASP A 545 3.37 21.31 8.61
N ILE A 546 3.20 22.45 7.94
CA ILE A 546 2.04 23.32 8.09
C ILE A 546 0.80 22.59 7.57
N THR A 547 -0.22 22.52 8.43
CA THR A 547 -1.52 21.91 8.14
C THR A 547 -2.61 22.97 7.95
N TYR A 548 -3.83 22.55 7.64
CA TYR A 548 -4.95 23.48 7.46
C TYR A 548 -5.52 23.96 8.81
N SER A 549 -6.08 25.16 8.81
CA SER A 549 -6.61 25.80 10.02
C SER A 549 -7.71 24.97 10.67
N GLY A 550 -7.66 24.88 12.01
CA GLY A 550 -8.56 24.05 12.81
C GLY A 550 -8.16 22.58 12.93
N HIS A 551 -7.27 22.06 12.08
CA HIS A 551 -6.79 20.68 12.21
C HIS A 551 -5.80 20.56 13.36
N ARG A 552 -6.11 19.70 14.34
CA ARG A 552 -5.28 19.51 15.54
C ARG A 552 -4.52 18.20 15.47
N LYS A 553 -3.50 18.08 16.32
CA LYS A 553 -2.79 16.81 16.54
C LYS A 553 -3.79 15.74 17.00
N TYR A 554 -3.76 14.58 16.34
CA TYR A 554 -4.56 13.40 16.66
C TYR A 554 -6.09 13.59 16.54
N THR A 555 -6.54 14.46 15.61
CA THR A 555 -7.94 14.53 15.19
C THR A 555 -8.12 13.93 13.80
N GLU A 556 -9.31 13.41 13.50
CA GLU A 556 -9.67 13.01 12.13
C GLU A 556 -9.73 14.24 11.22
N ALA A 557 -9.32 14.10 9.97
CA ALA A 557 -9.49 15.14 8.98
C ALA A 557 -10.96 15.20 8.52
N GLU A 558 -11.68 16.26 8.90
CA GLU A 558 -13.07 16.50 8.49
C GLU A 558 -13.24 16.36 6.96
N ALA A 559 -14.23 15.59 6.49
CA ALA A 559 -14.44 15.35 5.07
C ALA A 559 -14.70 16.66 4.30
N SER A 560 -13.91 16.94 3.24
CA SER A 560 -14.11 18.13 2.40
C SER A 560 -13.95 17.84 0.90
N SER A 561 -14.92 18.30 0.10
CA SER A 561 -14.79 18.46 -1.35
C SER A 561 -14.18 19.81 -1.75
N GLU A 562 -14.12 20.77 -0.83
CA GLU A 562 -13.63 22.12 -1.07
C GLU A 562 -12.17 22.30 -0.62
N PRO A 563 -11.42 23.26 -1.21
CA PRO A 563 -10.09 23.61 -0.74
C PRO A 563 -10.13 24.09 0.72
N ARG A 564 -9.25 23.52 1.55
CA ARG A 564 -9.09 23.91 2.96
C ARG A 564 -8.22 25.15 3.07
N THR A 565 -8.48 26.00 4.06
CA THR A 565 -7.65 27.18 4.35
C THR A 565 -6.47 26.80 5.23
N TYR A 566 -5.26 27.14 4.79
CA TYR A 566 -4.01 27.01 5.55
C TYR A 566 -3.58 28.39 6.05
N GLU A 567 -2.93 28.43 7.21
CA GLU A 567 -2.49 29.66 7.85
C GLU A 567 -1.10 29.48 8.50
N LEU A 568 -0.26 30.51 8.40
CA LEU A 568 0.97 30.64 9.17
C LEU A 568 1.07 32.06 9.72
N VAL A 569 1.21 32.18 11.05
CA VAL A 569 1.35 33.47 11.74
C VAL A 569 2.81 33.70 12.14
N LEU A 570 3.40 34.80 11.69
CA LEU A 570 4.79 35.18 11.97
C LEU A 570 4.85 36.44 12.84
N PRO A 571 5.82 36.57 13.76
CA PRO A 571 6.11 37.84 14.40
C PRO A 571 6.71 38.81 13.36
N ALA A 572 6.08 39.98 13.20
CA ALA A 572 6.40 40.94 12.16
C ALA A 572 7.28 42.07 12.72
N LYS A 573 8.53 42.15 12.24
CA LYS A 573 9.47 43.22 12.57
C LYS A 573 9.21 44.44 11.69
N CYS A 574 9.19 45.61 12.33
CA CYS A 574 9.08 46.91 11.68
C CYS A 574 10.23 47.19 10.69
N ASN A 575 9.91 47.93 9.61
CA ASN A 575 10.77 48.25 8.47
C ASN A 575 11.45 47.03 7.82
N ARG A 576 10.74 45.89 7.80
CA ARG A 576 11.19 44.66 7.12
C ARG A 576 10.27 44.26 5.99
N ARG A 577 10.88 43.64 4.99
CA ARG A 577 10.22 42.88 3.94
C ARG A 577 10.39 41.40 4.25
N TYR A 578 9.29 40.65 4.15
CA TYR A 578 9.25 39.20 4.26
C TYR A 578 9.11 38.63 2.86
N LEU A 579 10.02 37.75 2.45
CA LEU A 579 9.98 37.01 1.19
C LEU A 579 9.77 35.54 1.51
N VAL A 580 8.65 34.97 1.11
CA VAL A 580 8.27 33.61 1.49
C VAL A 580 8.03 32.75 0.26
N LEU A 581 8.58 31.54 0.28
CA LEU A 581 8.22 30.45 -0.61
C LEU A 581 7.49 29.38 0.22
N ILE A 582 6.26 29.05 -0.15
CA ILE A 582 5.50 27.91 0.42
C ILE A 582 5.51 26.74 -0.57
N LEU A 583 5.80 25.54 -0.10
CA LEU A 583 6.01 24.35 -0.93
C LEU A 583 5.18 23.18 -0.38
N PRO A 584 4.20 22.66 -1.14
CA PRO A 584 3.47 21.47 -0.72
C PRO A 584 4.36 20.22 -0.80
N LYS A 585 4.21 19.33 0.18
CA LYS A 585 4.86 18.01 0.25
C LYS A 585 3.85 16.92 0.61
N ARG A 586 4.03 15.71 0.06
CA ARG A 586 3.23 14.52 0.36
C ARG A 586 4.05 13.55 1.21
N PHE A 587 3.44 13.05 2.27
CA PHE A 587 3.91 11.90 3.03
C PHE A 587 3.42 10.63 2.35
N CYS A 588 4.36 9.85 1.87
CA CYS A 588 4.03 8.72 1.02
C CYS A 588 3.72 7.46 1.83
N PHE A 589 4.33 7.33 3.01
CA PHE A 589 4.26 6.11 3.82
C PHE A 589 4.70 4.86 3.04
N ASP A 590 5.59 5.06 2.07
CA ASP A 590 6.24 4.03 1.27
C ASP A 590 7.77 4.25 1.30
N GLN A 591 8.51 3.53 0.46
CA GLN A 591 9.99 3.58 0.42
C GLN A 591 10.58 4.96 0.06
N THR A 592 9.79 5.90 -0.46
CA THR A 592 10.26 7.26 -0.79
C THR A 592 10.18 8.23 0.38
N GLY A 593 9.41 7.93 1.43
CA GLY A 593 9.22 8.79 2.59
C GLY A 593 8.36 10.03 2.29
N VAL A 594 8.99 11.11 1.81
CA VAL A 594 8.35 12.42 1.56
C VAL A 594 8.77 12.95 0.19
N VAL A 595 7.80 13.37 -0.61
CA VAL A 595 8.03 14.02 -1.91
C VAL A 595 7.49 15.45 -1.91
N TYR A 596 8.28 16.39 -2.43
CA TYR A 596 7.92 17.81 -2.53
C TYR A 596 7.49 18.13 -3.96
N ALA A 597 6.56 19.07 -4.13
CA ALA A 597 6.23 19.61 -5.44
C ALA A 597 7.46 20.24 -6.13
N ASP A 598 7.44 20.29 -7.46
CA ASP A 598 8.51 20.90 -8.26
C ASP A 598 8.51 22.44 -8.19
N ARG A 599 7.40 23.04 -7.72
CA ARG A 599 7.21 24.48 -7.62
C ARG A 599 6.45 24.82 -6.33
N GLY A 600 6.87 25.92 -5.69
CA GLY A 600 6.17 26.52 -4.57
C GLY A 600 5.57 27.88 -4.95
N GLU A 601 4.60 28.35 -4.17
CA GLU A 601 4.04 29.69 -4.34
C GLU A 601 4.88 30.73 -3.60
N ARG A 602 5.07 31.88 -4.25
CA ARG A 602 5.86 33.00 -3.71
C ARG A 602 4.94 34.13 -3.29
N LEU A 603 5.20 34.68 -2.11
CA LEU A 603 4.46 35.81 -1.57
C LEU A 603 5.41 36.72 -0.78
N TYR A 604 5.11 38.01 -0.75
CA TYR A 604 5.86 38.97 0.06
C TYR A 604 4.94 39.87 0.88
N ALA A 605 5.48 40.37 1.99
CA ALA A 605 4.82 41.34 2.83
C ALA A 605 5.80 42.41 3.31
N ASP A 606 5.39 43.66 3.15
CA ASP A 606 6.12 44.83 3.59
C ASP A 606 5.52 45.35 4.89
N ILE A 607 6.33 45.43 5.94
CA ILE A 607 5.91 45.81 7.29
C ILE A 607 6.54 47.17 7.63
N PRO A 608 5.94 48.30 7.21
CA PRO A 608 6.43 49.61 7.60
C PRO A 608 6.25 49.85 9.11
N CYS A 609 7.18 50.58 9.72
CA CYS A 609 6.86 51.41 10.88
C CYS A 609 5.70 52.34 10.50
N ARG A 610 4.74 52.53 11.41
CA ARG A 610 3.91 53.74 11.38
C ARG A 610 4.65 54.87 12.08
#